data_AF-A0A2R2WCX2-F1
#
_entry.id   AF-A0A2R2WCX2-F1
#
_cell.length_a   1.000
_cell.length_b   1.000
_cell.length_c   1.000
_cell.angle_alpha   90.00
_cell.angle_beta   90.00
_cell.angle_gamma   90.00
#
_symmetry.space_group_name_H-M   'P 1'
#
loop_
_entity.id
_entity.type
_entity.pdbx_description
1 polymer ?
#
loop_
_entity_poly.entity_id
_entity_poly.type
_entity_poly.pdbx_seq_one_letter_code
_entity_poly.pdbx_strand_id
1 'polypeptide(L)'
;MVARTVRVMGVQGSGEAIARILRRPIPMHPLAVPPIPGTWGTWQVRRDRATPVGYVNMRSLEGRHVFDAYAHCRDDNGGRPWLRTFDTLNSAVAWMIQHEGKIREFNDRHDDEPEEWPA
;
A
#
# COMPACT_ATOMS: atom_id res chain seq x y z
N MET A 1 -6.25 60.09 -13.51
CA MET A 1 -6.71 59.06 -12.55
C MET A 1 -6.15 57.73 -13.03
N VAL A 2 -5.18 57.15 -12.32
CA VAL A 2 -4.44 55.96 -12.79
C VAL A 2 -4.94 54.74 -12.03
N ALA A 3 -5.65 53.83 -12.71
CA ALA A 3 -6.06 52.56 -12.12
C ALA A 3 -4.89 51.56 -12.22
N ARG A 4 -4.27 51.24 -11.07
CA ARG A 4 -3.30 50.15 -10.97
C ARG A 4 -4.03 48.81 -10.91
N THR A 5 -3.91 48.01 -11.96
CA THR A 5 -4.28 46.59 -11.94
C THR A 5 -3.30 45.82 -11.06
N VAL A 6 -3.78 45.30 -9.94
CA VAL A 6 -3.05 44.30 -9.14
C VAL A 6 -3.17 42.95 -9.83
N ARG A 7 -2.05 42.41 -10.33
CA ARG A 7 -1.97 41.02 -10.77
C ARG A 7 -2.03 40.13 -9.54
N VAL A 8 -3.17 39.48 -9.30
CA VAL A 8 -3.25 38.37 -8.36
C VAL A 8 -2.62 37.17 -9.04
N MET A 9 -1.40 36.84 -8.61
CA MET A 9 -0.68 35.64 -9.04
C MET A 9 -1.30 34.44 -8.33
N GLY A 10 -2.38 33.91 -8.90
CA GLY A 10 -3.02 32.70 -8.43
C GLY A 10 -2.05 31.53 -8.54
N VAL A 11 -1.77 30.85 -7.43
CA VAL A 11 -1.03 29.58 -7.40
C VAL A 11 -1.89 28.52 -8.09
N GLN A 12 -1.76 28.46 -9.40
CA GLN A 12 -2.38 27.47 -10.28
C GLN A 12 -1.61 26.15 -10.13
N GLY A 13 -1.93 25.36 -9.10
CA GLY A 13 -1.28 24.07 -8.89
C GLY A 13 -1.82 23.18 -7.78
N SER A 14 -2.50 23.75 -6.78
CA SER A 14 -2.98 22.97 -5.62
C SER A 14 -4.28 22.19 -5.91
N GLY A 15 -5.26 22.82 -6.58
CA GLY A 15 -6.57 22.20 -6.82
C GLY A 15 -6.53 21.03 -7.81
N GLU A 16 -5.68 21.08 -8.83
CA GLU A 16 -5.58 20.04 -9.85
C GLU A 16 -4.88 18.76 -9.34
N ALA A 17 -3.84 18.93 -8.51
CA ALA A 17 -3.14 17.83 -7.87
C ALA A 17 -4.06 17.10 -6.86
N ILE A 18 -4.81 17.85 -6.05
CA ILE A 18 -5.79 17.30 -5.10
C ILE A 18 -6.92 16.59 -5.86
N ALA A 19 -7.46 17.21 -6.93
CA ALA A 19 -8.48 16.58 -7.76
C ALA A 19 -7.99 15.30 -8.46
N ARG A 20 -6.72 15.23 -8.87
CA ARG A 20 -6.11 14.04 -9.47
C ARG A 20 -5.93 12.90 -8.46
N ILE A 21 -5.63 13.23 -7.20
CA ILE A 21 -5.55 12.26 -6.10
C ILE A 21 -6.95 11.72 -5.77
N LEU A 22 -7.95 12.60 -5.68
CA LEU A 22 -9.34 12.23 -5.37
C LEU A 22 -10.05 11.45 -6.50
N ARG A 23 -9.60 11.58 -7.76
CA ARG A 23 -10.20 10.92 -8.93
C ARG A 23 -9.56 9.59 -9.30
N ARG A 24 -8.49 9.17 -8.63
CA ARG A 24 -7.88 7.87 -8.93
C ARG A 24 -8.74 6.76 -8.34
N PRO A 25 -9.12 5.74 -9.13
CA PRO A 25 -9.82 4.59 -8.59
C PRO A 25 -8.97 3.94 -7.51
N ILE A 26 -9.63 3.51 -6.42
CA ILE A 26 -8.99 2.79 -5.34
C ILE A 26 -8.26 1.58 -5.94
N PRO A 27 -6.94 1.41 -5.70
CA PRO A 27 -6.23 0.23 -6.15
C PRO A 27 -6.86 -1.03 -5.56
N MET A 28 -7.25 -1.97 -6.42
CA MET A 28 -7.83 -3.25 -6.04
C MET A 28 -7.09 -4.38 -6.74
N HIS A 29 -6.97 -5.52 -6.07
CA HIS A 29 -6.48 -6.76 -6.67
C HIS A 29 -7.22 -7.95 -6.04
N PRO A 30 -7.62 -8.99 -6.80
CA PRO A 30 -8.42 -10.11 -6.27
C PRO A 30 -7.79 -10.84 -5.07
N LEU A 31 -6.46 -10.84 -4.99
CA LEU A 31 -5.68 -11.45 -3.92
C LEU A 31 -5.19 -10.47 -2.84
N ALA A 32 -5.60 -9.20 -2.91
CA ALA A 32 -5.22 -8.17 -1.94
C ALA A 32 -6.48 -7.68 -1.22
N VAL A 33 -6.69 -8.19 0.00
CA VAL A 33 -7.92 -7.94 0.76
C VAL A 33 -7.68 -6.78 1.73
N PRO A 34 -8.42 -5.66 1.63
CA PRO A 34 -8.31 -4.57 2.60
C PRO A 34 -8.86 -5.01 3.97
N PRO A 35 -8.50 -4.33 5.07
CA PRO A 35 -9.03 -4.67 6.39
C PRO A 35 -10.54 -4.41 6.48
N ILE A 36 -11.05 -3.39 5.79
CA ILE A 36 -12.48 -3.10 5.71
C ILE A 36 -12.85 -2.98 4.22
N PRO A 37 -13.92 -3.64 3.73
CA PRO A 37 -14.36 -3.50 2.35
C PRO A 37 -14.50 -2.04 1.93
N GLY A 38 -13.91 -1.67 0.79
CA GLY A 38 -13.90 -0.30 0.29
C GLY A 38 -12.83 0.62 0.90
N THR A 39 -12.03 0.15 1.86
CA THR A 39 -10.84 0.89 2.34
C THR A 39 -9.59 0.57 1.52
N TRP A 40 -8.56 1.40 1.70
CA TRP A 40 -7.32 1.37 0.95
C TRP A 40 -6.18 1.90 1.81
N GLY A 41 -4.94 1.58 1.41
CA GLY A 41 -3.74 1.95 2.13
C GLY A 41 -2.99 0.76 2.70
N THR A 42 -3.70 -0.33 3.01
CA THR A 42 -3.14 -1.55 3.57
C THR A 42 -3.97 -2.73 3.07
N TRP A 43 -3.33 -3.80 2.59
CA TRP A 43 -3.98 -5.01 2.11
C TRP A 43 -3.25 -6.25 2.63
N GLN A 44 -4.00 -7.28 3.02
CA GLN A 44 -3.44 -8.61 3.24
C GLN A 44 -3.45 -9.38 1.92
N VAL A 45 -2.29 -9.89 1.53
CA VAL A 45 -2.13 -10.70 0.33
C VAL A 45 -2.39 -12.16 0.66
N ARG A 46 -3.44 -12.74 0.09
CA ARG A 46 -3.87 -14.09 0.42
C ARG A 46 -4.63 -14.76 -0.72
N ARG A 47 -4.42 -16.08 -0.89
CA ARG A 47 -5.29 -16.96 -1.70
C ARG A 47 -6.42 -17.55 -0.87
N ASP A 48 -6.11 -17.85 0.38
CA ASP A 48 -6.98 -18.42 1.41
C ASP A 48 -6.79 -17.61 2.70
N ARG A 49 -7.83 -17.56 3.55
CA ARG A 49 -7.79 -16.81 4.80
C ARG A 49 -6.88 -17.46 5.85
N ALA A 50 -6.76 -18.78 5.85
CA ALA A 50 -5.98 -19.50 6.86
C ALA A 50 -4.46 -19.36 6.66
N THR A 51 -4.00 -19.07 5.45
CA THR A 51 -2.57 -19.00 5.10
C THR A 51 -2.19 -17.75 4.32
N PRO A 52 -2.27 -16.54 4.93
CA PRO A 52 -1.85 -15.31 4.27
C PRO A 52 -0.37 -15.35 3.86
N VAL A 53 -0.05 -14.68 2.76
CA VAL A 53 1.34 -14.58 2.27
C VAL A 53 2.07 -13.43 2.98
N GLY A 54 1.38 -12.31 3.20
CA GLY A 54 1.96 -11.09 3.73
C GLY A 54 1.03 -9.90 3.57
N TYR A 55 1.61 -8.71 3.63
CA TYR A 55 0.88 -7.45 3.52
C TYR A 55 1.46 -6.55 2.44
N VAL A 56 0.63 -5.66 1.90
CA VAL A 56 1.07 -4.53 1.10
C VAL A 56 0.57 -3.25 1.75
N ASN A 57 1.47 -2.32 2.05
CA ASN A 57 1.13 -0.98 2.53
C ASN A 57 1.44 0.04 1.46
N MET A 58 0.50 0.93 1.20
CA MET A 58 0.71 2.09 0.35
C MET A 58 1.16 3.25 1.21
N ARG A 59 2.24 3.92 0.80
CA ARG A 59 2.69 5.18 1.39
C ARG A 59 2.96 6.23 0.32
N SER A 60 2.88 7.49 0.72
CA SER A 60 3.30 8.61 -0.11
C SER A 60 4.81 8.79 -0.03
N LEU A 61 5.45 8.88 -1.19
CA LEU A 61 6.87 9.16 -1.35
C LEU A 61 7.02 10.22 -2.45
N GLU A 62 7.52 11.41 -2.12
CA GLU A 62 7.80 12.48 -3.10
C GLU A 62 6.61 12.82 -4.04
N GLY A 63 5.39 12.81 -3.51
CA GLY A 63 4.18 13.10 -4.29
C GLY A 63 3.69 11.95 -5.19
N ARG A 64 4.31 10.76 -5.11
CA ARG A 64 3.78 9.51 -5.70
C ARG A 64 3.39 8.51 -4.61
N HIS A 65 2.56 7.54 -4.97
CA HIS A 65 2.28 6.39 -4.12
C HIS A 65 3.24 5.26 -4.47
N VAL A 66 3.79 4.63 -3.44
CA VAL A 66 4.56 3.39 -3.54
C VAL A 66 3.93 2.33 -2.64
N PHE A 67 4.20 1.07 -2.94
CA PHE A 67 3.57 -0.09 -2.34
C PHE A 67 4.67 -0.97 -1.75
N ASP A 68 4.77 -1.00 -0.43
CA ASP A 68 5.72 -1.82 0.31
C ASP A 68 5.11 -3.17 0.64
N ALA A 69 5.77 -4.25 0.22
CA ALA A 69 5.44 -5.61 0.60
C ALA A 69 6.12 -5.98 1.91
N TYR A 70 5.37 -6.64 2.80
CA TYR A 70 5.81 -7.12 4.10
C TYR A 70 5.49 -8.60 4.26
N ALA A 71 6.30 -9.30 5.05
CA ALA A 71 6.07 -10.68 5.45
C ALA A 71 4.87 -10.82 6.41
N HIS A 72 4.30 -12.02 6.52
CA HIS A 72 3.24 -12.35 7.48
C HIS A 72 3.84 -13.00 8.73
N CYS A 73 4.69 -12.25 9.44
CA CYS A 73 5.35 -12.66 10.66
C CYS A 73 5.85 -11.42 11.40
N ARG A 74 6.38 -11.61 12.61
CA ARG A 74 7.08 -10.56 13.36
C ARG A 74 8.58 -10.83 13.42
N ASP A 75 9.37 -9.77 13.33
CA ASP A 75 10.79 -9.83 13.67
C ASP A 75 10.99 -9.73 15.19
N ASP A 76 12.25 -9.90 15.63
CA ASP A 76 12.66 -9.81 17.04
C ASP A 76 12.29 -8.48 17.73
N ASN A 77 11.98 -7.43 16.95
CA ASN A 77 11.55 -6.12 17.47
C ASN A 77 10.02 -5.96 17.47
N GLY A 78 9.27 -7.01 17.13
CA GLY A 78 7.81 -6.99 16.98
C GLY A 78 7.33 -6.26 15.72
N GLY A 79 8.23 -5.90 14.81
CA GLY A 79 7.93 -5.26 13.53
C GLY A 79 7.51 -6.28 12.49
N ARG A 80 6.76 -5.84 11.47
CA ARG A 80 6.56 -6.65 10.25
C ARG A 80 7.79 -6.49 9.35
N PRO A 81 8.49 -7.58 8.97
CA PRO A 81 9.65 -7.48 8.11
C PRO A 81 9.31 -6.91 6.73
N TRP A 82 10.00 -5.84 6.34
CA TRP A 82 9.90 -5.29 4.99
C TRP A 82 10.60 -6.19 3.99
N LEU A 83 9.95 -6.44 2.84
CA LEU A 83 10.47 -7.29 1.78
C LEU A 83 10.96 -6.47 0.58
N ARG A 84 10.08 -5.62 0.03
CA ARG A 84 10.36 -4.88 -1.21
C ARG A 84 9.35 -3.76 -1.46
N THR A 85 9.77 -2.70 -2.16
CA THR A 85 8.91 -1.60 -2.62
C THR A 85 8.60 -1.71 -4.12
N PHE A 86 7.37 -1.35 -4.50
CA PHE A 86 6.88 -1.35 -5.88
C PHE A 86 6.11 -0.06 -6.23
N ASP A 87 5.97 0.23 -7.52
CA ASP A 87 5.22 1.40 -7.99
C ASP A 87 3.70 1.16 -8.07
N THR A 88 3.24 -0.09 -8.05
CA THR A 88 1.82 -0.43 -8.09
C THR A 88 1.46 -1.59 -7.17
N LEU A 89 0.22 -1.61 -6.67
CA LEU A 89 -0.35 -2.74 -5.93
C LEU A 89 -0.26 -4.05 -6.73
N ASN A 90 -0.59 -4.00 -8.03
CA ASN A 90 -0.57 -5.17 -8.90
C ASN A 90 0.83 -5.78 -8.98
N SER A 91 1.87 -4.96 -9.16
CA SER A 91 3.27 -5.43 -9.19
C SER A 91 3.70 -6.03 -7.85
N ALA A 92 3.30 -5.42 -6.73
CA ALA A 92 3.60 -5.94 -5.40
C ALA A 92 2.97 -7.32 -5.19
N VAL A 93 1.67 -7.45 -5.46
CA VAL A 93 0.95 -8.72 -5.29
C VAL A 93 1.49 -9.78 -6.23
N ALA A 94 1.70 -9.45 -7.51
CA ALA A 94 2.27 -10.40 -8.47
C ALA A 94 3.64 -10.91 -8.01
N TRP A 95 4.51 -10.05 -7.48
CA TRP A 95 5.81 -10.46 -6.96
C TRP A 95 5.67 -11.38 -5.75
N MET A 96 4.81 -11.03 -4.79
CA MET A 96 4.59 -11.84 -3.58
C MET A 96 4.07 -13.24 -3.93
N ILE A 97 3.15 -13.36 -4.89
CA ILE A 97 2.63 -14.66 -5.35
C ILE A 97 3.70 -15.46 -6.09
N GLN A 98 4.52 -14.80 -6.93
CA GLN A 98 5.66 -15.47 -7.59
C GLN A 98 6.71 -15.98 -6.61
N HIS A 99 6.83 -15.37 -5.43
CA HIS A 99 7.82 -15.70 -4.40
C HIS A 99 7.18 -16.36 -3.16
N GLU A 100 5.93 -16.81 -3.27
CA GLU A 100 5.10 -17.27 -2.15
C GLU A 100 5.79 -18.35 -1.31
N GLY A 101 6.43 -19.34 -1.94
CA GLY A 101 7.16 -20.39 -1.23
C GLY A 101 8.29 -19.86 -0.35
N LYS A 102 9.12 -18.95 -0.88
CA LYS A 102 10.23 -18.35 -0.13
C LYS A 102 9.75 -17.43 0.99
N ILE A 103 8.64 -16.72 0.77
CA ILE A 103 8.04 -15.86 1.79
C ILE A 103 7.46 -16.72 2.92
N ARG A 104 6.82 -17.85 2.59
CA ARG A 104 6.32 -18.80 3.60
C ARG A 104 7.44 -19.44 4.41
N GLU A 105 8.48 -19.95 3.74
CA GLU A 105 9.70 -20.44 4.43
C GLU A 105 10.36 -19.36 5.30
N PHE A 106 10.22 -18.09 4.95
CA PHE A 106 10.67 -16.99 5.78
C PHE A 106 9.74 -16.80 6.99
N ASN A 107 8.42 -16.75 6.80
CA ASN A 107 7.44 -16.61 7.87
C ASN A 107 7.58 -17.76 8.90
N ASP A 108 7.71 -19.01 8.44
CA ASP A 108 7.80 -20.21 9.30
C ASP A 108 9.05 -20.23 10.22
N ARG A 109 10.05 -19.38 9.92
CA ARG A 109 11.27 -19.22 10.73
C ARG A 109 11.20 -18.08 11.74
N HIS A 110 10.11 -17.33 11.76
CA HIS A 110 9.91 -16.14 12.59
C HIS A 110 8.68 -16.28 13.46
N ASP A 111 8.51 -15.34 14.38
CA ASP A 111 7.35 -15.32 15.27
C ASP A 111 6.06 -15.13 14.47
N ASP A 112 5.03 -15.87 14.86
CA ASP A 112 3.71 -15.79 14.27
C ASP A 112 3.18 -14.35 14.30
N GLU A 113 2.46 -13.98 13.26
CA GLU A 113 1.71 -12.73 13.22
C GLU A 113 0.45 -12.85 14.08
N PRO A 114 0.34 -12.14 15.22
CA PRO A 114 -0.77 -12.32 16.14
C PRO A 114 -2.00 -11.49 15.75
N GLU A 115 -1.85 -10.52 14.83
CA GLU A 115 -2.93 -9.61 14.46
C GLU A 115 -3.88 -10.27 13.47
N GLU A 116 -5.10 -10.57 13.93
CA GLU A 116 -6.15 -11.08 13.06
C GLU A 116 -6.54 -10.04 12.02
N TRP A 117 -6.53 -10.47 10.76
CA TRP A 117 -7.07 -9.63 9.70
C TRP A 117 -8.59 -9.67 9.72
N PRO A 118 -9.28 -8.50 9.66
CA PRO A 118 -10.73 -8.49 9.68
C PRO A 118 -11.31 -9.28 8.49
N ALA A 119 -12.50 -9.83 8.71
CA ALA A 119 -13.17 -10.75 7.80
C ALA A 119 -13.52 -10.12 6.45
#